data_AF-A0A3C0X2G1-F1
#
_entry.id   AF-A0A3C0X2G1-F1
#
_cell.length_a   1.000
_cell.length_b   1.000
_cell.length_c   1.000
_cell.angle_alpha   90.00
_cell.angle_beta   90.00
_cell.angle_gamma   90.00
#
_symmetry.space_group_name_H-M   'P 1'
#
loop_
_entity.id
_entity.type
_entity.pdbx_description
1 polymer ?
#
loop_
_entity_poly.entity_id
_entity_poly.type
_entity_poly.pdbx_seq_one_letter_code
_entity_poly.pdbx_strand_id
1 'polypeptide(L)'
;MFLLKDKYHKIVCCFMIFVILASSLLNLSAAPAADIPSKMLDNIYLDALTYTGYKTDAQKADGSIFKTYSGNAPASVRSGIGYGTGPSGLETVAADNKTGKAPDIARFKANGLCCASYVSYVYYNYLPNIARMDVSKIPCPQNPRSPVS
;
A
#
# COMPACT_ATOMS: atom_id res chain seq x y z
N MET A 1 -59.62 10.58 -10.83
CA MET A 1 -58.53 9.62 -11.15
C MET A 1 -57.15 10.26 -11.33
N PHE A 2 -56.99 11.60 -11.28
CA PHE A 2 -55.67 12.26 -11.30
C PHE A 2 -54.98 12.34 -9.91
N LEU A 3 -55.74 12.64 -8.85
CA LEU A 3 -55.21 12.81 -7.48
C LEU A 3 -54.63 11.54 -6.83
N LEU A 4 -55.04 10.35 -7.29
CA LEU A 4 -54.49 9.08 -6.79
C LEU A 4 -53.08 8.86 -7.33
N LYS A 5 -52.84 9.22 -8.60
CA LYS A 5 -51.58 9.00 -9.32
C LYS A 5 -50.43 9.85 -8.76
N ASP A 6 -50.70 11.09 -8.35
CA ASP A 6 -49.73 11.97 -7.67
C ASP A 6 -49.32 11.46 -6.29
N LYS A 7 -50.26 10.90 -5.51
CA LYS A 7 -49.95 10.29 -4.21
C LYS A 7 -49.07 9.05 -4.37
N TYR A 8 -49.38 8.18 -5.33
CA TYR A 8 -48.55 7.02 -5.63
C TYR A 8 -47.16 7.42 -6.14
N HIS A 9 -47.05 8.47 -6.97
CA HIS A 9 -45.76 8.95 -7.46
C HIS A 9 -44.87 9.46 -6.31
N LYS A 10 -45.44 10.26 -5.40
CA LYS A 10 -44.72 10.73 -4.20
C LYS A 10 -44.28 9.59 -3.29
N ILE A 11 -45.15 8.60 -3.06
CA ILE A 11 -44.82 7.42 -2.25
C ILE A 11 -43.70 6.60 -2.89
N VAL A 12 -43.76 6.37 -4.21
CA VAL A 12 -42.72 5.63 -4.95
C VAL A 12 -41.38 6.39 -4.95
N CYS A 13 -41.39 7.71 -5.14
CA CYS A 13 -40.18 8.53 -5.04
C CYS A 13 -39.57 8.51 -3.64
N CYS A 14 -40.39 8.65 -2.59
CA CYS A 14 -39.91 8.55 -1.21
C CYS A 14 -39.31 7.16 -0.90
N PHE A 15 -39.92 6.10 -1.41
CA PHE A 15 -39.40 4.73 -1.27
C PHE A 15 -38.05 4.57 -1.99
N MET A 16 -37.90 5.07 -3.21
CA MET A 16 -36.63 5.01 -3.96
C MET A 16 -35.51 5.79 -3.27
N ILE A 17 -35.81 7.00 -2.76
CA ILE A 17 -34.83 7.80 -2.00
C ILE A 17 -34.41 7.06 -0.73
N PHE A 18 -35.37 6.44 -0.03
CA PHE A 18 -35.07 5.66 1.18
C PHE A 18 -34.20 4.43 0.87
N VAL A 19 -34.45 3.74 -0.25
CA VAL A 19 -33.62 2.62 -0.72
C VAL A 19 -32.21 3.08 -1.08
N ILE A 20 -32.04 4.22 -1.74
CA ILE A 20 -30.72 4.78 -2.08
C ILE A 20 -29.98 5.23 -0.81
N LEU A 21 -30.66 5.85 0.14
CA LEU A 21 -30.06 6.25 1.41
C LEU A 21 -29.64 5.02 2.22
N ALA A 22 -30.50 4.00 2.29
CA ALA A 22 -30.22 2.74 2.98
C ALA A 22 -29.06 1.97 2.32
N SER A 23 -28.95 1.98 0.99
CA SER A 23 -27.84 1.34 0.28
C SER A 23 -26.52 2.12 0.40
N SER A 24 -26.57 3.45 0.54
CA SER A 24 -25.37 4.26 0.83
C SER A 24 -24.80 4.06 2.24
N LEU A 25 -25.60 3.52 3.16
CA LEU A 25 -25.18 3.12 4.52
C LEU A 25 -24.63 1.70 4.58
N LEU A 26 -24.84 0.89 3.53
CA LEU A 26 -24.14 -0.37 3.37
C LEU A 26 -22.71 -0.04 2.93
N ASN A 27 -21.79 0.01 3.88
CA ASN A 27 -20.39 -0.20 3.58
C ASN A 27 -20.32 -1.58 2.92
N LEU A 28 -20.22 -1.62 1.59
CA LEU A 28 -19.87 -2.81 0.84
C LEU A 28 -18.44 -3.16 1.28
N SER A 29 -18.32 -3.86 2.40
CA SER A 29 -17.05 -4.39 2.87
C SER A 29 -16.57 -5.30 1.77
N ALA A 30 -15.53 -4.87 1.05
CA ALA A 30 -14.91 -5.72 0.06
C ALA A 30 -14.45 -7.01 0.76
N ALA A 31 -14.67 -8.16 0.10
CA ALA A 31 -14.39 -9.44 0.70
C ALA A 31 -12.89 -9.54 1.02
N PRO A 32 -12.51 -10.13 2.16
CA PRO A 32 -11.10 -10.32 2.51
C PRO A 32 -10.36 -11.09 1.41
N ALA A 33 -9.04 -10.96 1.37
CA ALA A 33 -8.17 -11.65 0.40
C ALA A 33 -8.10 -13.19 0.60
N ALA A 34 -9.23 -13.85 0.90
CA ALA A 34 -9.34 -15.27 1.21
C ALA A 34 -8.94 -16.19 0.06
N ASP A 35 -9.05 -15.72 -1.18
CA ASP A 35 -8.67 -16.47 -2.38
C ASP A 35 -7.14 -16.50 -2.62
N ILE A 36 -6.37 -15.73 -1.84
CA ILE A 36 -4.91 -15.62 -2.00
C ILE A 36 -4.23 -16.58 -1.02
N PRO A 37 -3.27 -17.42 -1.48
CA PRO A 37 -2.57 -18.34 -0.60
C PRO A 37 -1.92 -17.62 0.59
N SER A 38 -2.09 -18.16 1.80
CA SER A 38 -1.61 -17.54 3.05
C SER A 38 -0.13 -17.18 3.01
N LYS A 39 0.72 -18.04 2.43
CA LYS A 39 2.15 -17.79 2.22
C LYS A 39 2.50 -16.57 1.36
N MET A 40 1.56 -16.07 0.55
CA MET A 40 1.75 -14.81 -0.18
C MET A 40 1.29 -13.60 0.63
N LEU A 41 0.40 -13.77 1.61
CA LEU A 41 -0.07 -12.69 2.48
C LEU A 41 0.83 -12.52 3.72
N ASP A 42 1.51 -13.58 4.12
CA ASP A 42 2.48 -13.63 5.21
C ASP A 42 3.89 -13.81 4.63
N ASN A 43 4.52 -12.68 4.25
CA ASN A 43 5.88 -12.69 3.75
C ASN A 43 6.62 -11.38 4.05
N ILE A 44 7.93 -11.49 4.14
CA ILE A 44 8.82 -10.39 4.55
C ILE A 44 8.82 -9.18 3.60
N TYR A 45 8.44 -9.36 2.32
CA TYR A 45 8.38 -8.28 1.34
C TYR A 45 7.15 -7.40 1.54
N LEU A 46 6.04 -7.97 2.03
CA LEU A 46 4.91 -7.17 2.49
C LEU A 46 5.25 -6.44 3.77
N ASP A 47 6.02 -7.03 4.68
CA ASP A 47 6.47 -6.33 5.88
C ASP A 47 7.38 -5.13 5.53
N ALA A 48 8.29 -5.32 4.57
CA ALA A 48 9.12 -4.24 4.03
C ALA A 48 8.27 -3.13 3.41
N LEU A 49 7.20 -3.49 2.70
CA LEU A 49 6.26 -2.54 2.12
C LEU A 49 5.49 -1.78 3.22
N THR A 50 4.98 -2.48 4.23
CA THR A 50 4.32 -1.88 5.41
C THR A 50 5.22 -0.92 6.14
N TYR A 51 6.50 -1.26 6.29
CA TYR A 51 7.49 -0.41 6.94
C TYR A 51 7.69 0.93 6.22
N THR A 52 7.46 1.00 4.90
CA THR A 52 7.46 2.28 4.17
C THR A 52 6.26 3.18 4.51
N GLY A 53 5.22 2.61 5.12
CA GLY A 53 3.95 3.26 5.46
C GLY A 53 2.75 2.80 4.62
N TYR A 54 2.90 1.80 3.75
CA TYR A 54 1.76 1.18 3.09
C TYR A 54 0.87 0.47 4.12
N LYS A 55 -0.45 0.54 3.94
CA LYS A 55 -1.40 -0.13 4.83
C LYS A 55 -1.75 -1.52 4.29
N THR A 56 -0.77 -2.43 4.27
CA THR A 56 -0.99 -3.77 3.69
C THR A 56 -2.12 -4.51 4.39
N ASP A 57 -2.30 -4.33 5.69
CA ASP A 57 -3.35 -5.05 6.43
C ASP A 57 -4.75 -4.57 6.06
N ALA A 58 -4.91 -3.27 5.79
CA ALA A 58 -6.16 -2.75 5.22
C ALA A 58 -6.42 -3.38 3.85
N GLN A 59 -5.38 -3.47 3.00
CA GLN A 59 -5.51 -4.07 1.67
C GLN A 59 -5.74 -5.60 1.70
N LYS A 60 -5.23 -6.30 2.73
CA LYS A 60 -5.53 -7.72 2.96
C LYS A 60 -6.98 -7.89 3.41
N ALA A 61 -7.45 -7.02 4.30
CA ALA A 61 -8.80 -7.05 4.85
C ALA A 61 -9.89 -6.72 3.83
N ASP A 62 -9.62 -5.78 2.90
CA ASP A 62 -10.54 -5.40 1.82
C ASP A 62 -10.33 -6.18 0.51
N GLY A 63 -9.38 -7.12 0.49
CA GLY A 63 -9.12 -7.97 -0.68
C GLY A 63 -8.46 -7.26 -1.87
N SER A 64 -8.02 -6.02 -1.72
CA SER A 64 -7.36 -5.22 -2.77
C SER A 64 -5.86 -5.48 -2.91
N ILE A 65 -5.24 -6.17 -1.93
CA ILE A 65 -3.83 -6.55 -1.97
C ILE A 65 -3.53 -7.33 -3.26
N PHE A 66 -2.42 -6.98 -3.93
CA PHE A 66 -2.01 -7.49 -5.25
C PHE A 66 -2.94 -7.19 -6.44
N LYS A 67 -4.16 -6.64 -6.22
CA LYS A 67 -5.08 -6.25 -7.30
C LYS A 67 -4.95 -4.78 -7.66
N THR A 68 -4.82 -3.92 -6.63
CA THR A 68 -4.60 -2.48 -6.80
C THR A 68 -3.28 -2.08 -6.14
N TYR A 69 -2.42 -1.39 -6.90
CA TYR A 69 -1.07 -1.05 -6.47
C TYR A 69 -0.60 0.24 -7.11
N SER A 70 0.47 0.82 -6.56
CA SER A 70 1.10 2.04 -7.07
C SER A 70 0.08 3.19 -7.21
N GLY A 71 0.05 3.86 -8.37
CA GLY A 71 -0.88 4.94 -8.69
C GLY A 71 -2.36 4.57 -8.59
N ASN A 72 -2.70 3.29 -8.77
CA ASN A 72 -4.09 2.81 -8.80
C ASN A 72 -4.65 2.50 -7.41
N ALA A 73 -3.79 2.39 -6.38
CA ALA A 73 -4.24 2.21 -5.01
C ALA A 73 -4.75 3.55 -4.44
N PRO A 74 -5.80 3.55 -3.59
CA PRO A 74 -6.27 4.75 -2.90
C PRO A 74 -5.14 5.43 -2.12
N ALA A 75 -5.12 6.77 -2.10
CA ALA A 75 -4.12 7.53 -1.34
C ALA A 75 -4.11 7.16 0.16
N SER A 76 -5.26 6.75 0.71
CA SER A 76 -5.42 6.35 2.11
C SER A 76 -4.62 5.11 2.52
N VAL A 77 -4.20 4.26 1.57
CA VAL A 77 -3.44 3.02 1.83
C VAL A 77 -1.99 3.07 1.36
N ARG A 78 -1.58 4.13 0.66
CA ARG A 78 -0.23 4.29 0.10
C ARG A 78 0.76 4.82 1.14
N SER A 79 2.04 4.52 0.96
CA SER A 79 3.13 4.98 1.84
C SER A 79 3.39 6.49 1.83
N GLY A 80 2.86 7.22 0.84
CA GLY A 80 3.22 8.60 0.58
C GLY A 80 4.61 8.79 -0.04
N ILE A 81 5.32 7.69 -0.37
CA ILE A 81 6.54 7.73 -1.16
C ILE A 81 6.15 7.76 -2.64
N GLY A 82 6.55 8.83 -3.33
CA GLY A 82 6.35 8.99 -4.77
C GLY A 82 7.36 8.19 -5.60
N TYR A 83 7.22 8.27 -6.93
CA TYR A 83 8.24 7.79 -7.85
C TYR A 83 9.32 8.84 -8.04
N GLY A 84 10.60 8.48 -7.90
CA GLY A 84 11.71 9.42 -8.07
C GLY A 84 13.08 8.74 -8.08
N THR A 85 14.08 9.37 -8.70
CA THR A 85 15.40 8.78 -8.95
C THR A 85 16.51 9.29 -8.03
N GLY A 86 16.17 10.11 -7.03
CA GLY A 86 17.15 10.73 -6.12
C GLY A 86 17.82 9.72 -5.18
N PRO A 87 17.06 9.02 -4.32
CA PRO A 87 17.61 8.03 -3.38
C PRO A 87 17.96 6.71 -4.07
N SER A 88 18.98 6.00 -3.56
CA SER A 88 19.32 4.63 -3.98
C SER A 88 18.59 3.55 -3.21
N GLY A 89 17.88 3.90 -2.13
CA GLY A 89 17.32 2.93 -1.19
C GLY A 89 18.32 2.46 -0.13
N LEU A 90 19.59 2.88 -0.22
CA LEU A 90 20.63 2.56 0.76
C LEU A 90 20.73 3.59 1.90
N GLU A 91 20.00 4.70 1.79
CA GLU A 91 20.01 5.77 2.76
C GLU A 91 19.47 5.29 4.12
N THR A 92 20.22 5.58 5.18
CA THR A 92 19.91 5.14 6.55
C THR A 92 20.00 6.28 7.54
N VAL A 93 19.25 6.16 8.63
CA VAL A 93 19.34 6.98 9.83
C VAL A 93 19.79 6.12 11.00
N ALA A 94 20.32 6.77 12.05
CA ALA A 94 20.62 6.08 13.30
C ALA A 94 19.34 5.52 13.93
N ALA A 95 19.42 4.31 14.46
CA ALA A 95 18.30 3.65 15.13
C ALA A 95 18.77 2.85 16.33
N ASP A 96 17.93 2.79 17.36
CA ASP A 96 18.15 1.95 18.55
C ASP A 96 17.77 0.49 18.24
N ASN A 97 18.59 -0.16 17.44
CA ASN A 97 18.47 -1.58 17.11
C ASN A 97 19.85 -2.23 16.96
N LYS A 98 19.89 -3.56 16.80
CA LYS A 98 21.15 -4.33 16.73
C LYS A 98 22.15 -3.86 15.67
N THR A 99 21.68 -3.25 14.59
CA THR A 99 22.57 -2.76 13.50
C THR A 99 22.93 -1.28 13.64
N GLY A 100 22.28 -0.56 14.56
CA GLY A 100 22.41 0.88 14.72
C GLY A 100 21.80 1.71 13.59
N LYS A 101 21.12 1.06 12.62
CA LYS A 101 20.64 1.69 11.38
C LYS A 101 19.19 1.34 11.11
N ALA A 102 18.48 2.27 10.49
CA ALA A 102 17.16 2.03 9.89
C ALA A 102 17.05 2.75 8.54
N PRO A 103 16.17 2.28 7.63
CA PRO A 103 15.92 2.97 6.38
C PRO A 103 15.47 4.42 6.60
N ASP A 104 16.01 5.36 5.84
CA ASP A 104 15.62 6.77 5.89
C ASP A 104 14.31 7.03 5.13
N ILE A 105 13.20 6.66 5.76
CA ILE A 105 11.85 6.82 5.18
C ILE A 105 11.54 8.29 4.88
N ALA A 106 12.07 9.24 5.65
CA ALA A 106 11.86 10.66 5.42
C ALA A 106 12.52 11.10 4.11
N ARG A 107 13.77 10.68 3.85
CA ARG A 107 14.47 10.92 2.58
C ARG A 107 13.71 10.32 1.39
N PHE A 108 13.18 9.10 1.55
CA PHE A 108 12.40 8.43 0.51
C PHE A 108 11.10 9.17 0.21
N LYS A 109 10.36 9.64 1.24
CA LYS A 109 9.14 10.43 1.05
C LYS A 109 9.42 11.75 0.31
N ALA A 110 10.53 12.41 0.64
CA ALA A 110 10.87 13.70 0.04
C ALA A 110 11.33 13.61 -1.43
N ASN A 111 11.95 12.50 -1.84
CA ASN A 111 12.63 12.41 -3.15
C ASN A 111 12.10 11.27 -4.04
N GLY A 112 11.19 10.46 -3.53
CA GLY A 112 10.64 9.28 -4.20
C GLY A 112 11.60 8.09 -4.24
N LEU A 113 11.08 6.94 -4.67
CA LEU A 113 11.87 5.73 -4.97
C LEU A 113 11.48 5.21 -6.35
N CYS A 114 12.48 4.98 -7.20
CA CYS A 114 12.28 4.27 -8.46
C CYS A 114 12.26 2.75 -8.20
N CYS A 115 11.96 1.97 -9.23
CA CYS A 115 11.87 0.50 -9.11
C CYS A 115 13.16 -0.12 -8.55
N ALA A 116 14.32 0.27 -9.09
CA ALA A 116 15.61 -0.27 -8.63
C ALA A 116 15.94 0.21 -7.20
N SER A 117 15.65 1.47 -6.87
CA SER A 117 15.88 1.98 -5.52
C SER A 117 14.99 1.29 -4.49
N TYR A 118 13.75 0.94 -4.85
CA TYR A 118 12.89 0.15 -3.96
C TYR A 118 13.45 -1.26 -3.72
N VAL A 119 13.91 -1.95 -4.77
CA VAL A 119 14.57 -3.26 -4.63
C VAL A 119 15.78 -3.16 -3.71
N SER A 120 16.58 -2.12 -3.87
CA SER A 120 17.76 -1.86 -3.05
C SER A 120 17.40 -1.57 -1.59
N TYR A 121 16.33 -0.81 -1.36
CA TYR A 121 15.75 -0.60 -0.04
C TYR A 121 15.38 -1.92 0.62
N VAL A 122 14.70 -2.83 -0.09
CA VAL A 122 14.35 -4.14 0.47
C VAL A 122 15.62 -4.92 0.82
N TYR A 123 16.47 -5.22 -0.17
CA TYR A 123 17.55 -6.18 -0.01
C TYR A 123 18.72 -5.70 0.84
N TYR A 124 19.09 -4.42 0.74
CA TYR A 124 20.33 -3.91 1.34
C TYR A 124 20.09 -2.96 2.50
N ASN A 125 18.82 -2.69 2.84
CA ASN A 125 18.48 -1.79 3.93
C ASN A 125 17.48 -2.43 4.90
N TYR A 126 16.26 -2.72 4.46
CA TYR A 126 15.23 -3.32 5.32
C TYR A 126 15.62 -4.73 5.79
N LEU A 127 15.99 -5.62 4.87
CA LEU A 127 16.33 -7.00 5.23
C LEU A 127 17.48 -7.09 6.25
N PRO A 128 18.65 -6.46 6.05
CA PRO A 128 19.74 -6.53 7.02
C PRO A 128 19.48 -5.73 8.29
N ASN A 129 18.91 -4.52 8.20
CA ASN A 129 18.83 -3.61 9.35
C ASN A 129 17.58 -3.81 10.21
N ILE A 130 16.46 -4.23 9.61
CA ILE A 130 15.16 -4.39 10.28
C ILE A 130 14.79 -5.88 10.43
N ALA A 131 14.77 -6.64 9.32
CA ALA A 131 14.41 -8.06 9.35
C ALA A 131 15.54 -8.96 9.90
N ARG A 132 16.76 -8.42 10.02
CA ARG A 132 17.97 -9.11 10.49
C ARG A 132 18.31 -10.37 9.68
N MET A 133 18.04 -10.33 8.39
CA MET A 133 18.40 -11.38 7.45
C MET A 133 19.83 -11.18 6.95
N ASP A 134 20.61 -12.24 6.91
CA ASP A 134 21.93 -12.22 6.29
C ASP A 134 21.80 -12.16 4.77
N VAL A 135 22.17 -11.03 4.20
CA VAL A 135 22.17 -10.75 2.75
C VAL A 135 23.59 -10.63 2.20
N SER A 136 24.63 -11.02 2.96
CA SER A 136 26.04 -10.86 2.59
C SER A 136 26.44 -11.54 1.27
N LYS A 137 25.70 -12.58 0.88
CA LYS A 137 25.89 -13.31 -0.38
C LYS A 137 25.26 -12.63 -1.60
N ILE A 138 24.51 -11.55 -1.39
CA ILE A 138 23.84 -10.79 -2.45
C ILE A 138 24.65 -9.51 -2.66
N PRO A 139 25.44 -9.40 -3.74
CA PRO A 139 26.25 -8.22 -3.97
C PRO A 139 25.38 -7.01 -4.32
N CYS A 140 25.57 -5.90 -3.60
CA CYS A 140 24.90 -4.65 -3.91
C CYS A 140 25.41 -4.09 -5.26
N PRO A 141 24.53 -3.69 -6.19
CA PRO A 141 24.94 -3.10 -7.45
C PRO A 141 25.64 -1.75 -7.24
N GLN A 142 26.57 -1.40 -8.12
CA GLN A 142 27.31 -0.13 -8.06
C GLN A 142 26.40 1.10 -8.22
N ASN A 143 25.31 0.98 -8.99
CA ASN A 143 24.30 2.02 -9.11
C ASN A 143 22.89 1.45 -8.83
N PRO A 144 22.43 1.49 -7.57
CA PRO A 144 21.14 0.93 -7.18
C PRO A 144 19.93 1.79 -7.60
N ARG A 145 20.16 2.94 -8.25
CA ARG A 145 19.13 3.93 -8.65
C ARG A 145 18.52 3.70 -10.04
N SER A 146 19.01 2.72 -10.81
CA SER A 146 18.81 2.67 -12.27
C SER A 146 17.32 2.64 -12.70
N PRO A 147 16.95 3.38 -13.76
CA PRO A 147 17.45 3.11 -15.11
C PRO A 147 18.32 4.25 -15.64
N VAL A 148 19.58 3.95 -15.97
CA VAL A 148 20.36 4.80 -16.88
C VAL A 148 19.90 4.45 -18.29
N SER A 149 19.40 5.45 -19.01
CA SER A 149 19.14 5.41 -20.46
C SER A 149 20.39 5.08 -21.26
#